data_AF-A0A924H2B5-F1
#
_entry.id   AF-A0A924H2B5-F1
#
_cell.length_a   1.000
_cell.length_b   1.000
_cell.length_c   1.000
_cell.angle_alpha   90.00
_cell.angle_beta   90.00
_cell.angle_gamma   90.00
#
_symmetry.space_group_name_H-M   'P 1'
#
loop_
_entity.id
_entity.type
_entity.pdbx_description
1 polymer ?
#
loop_
_entity_poly.entity_id
_entity_poly.type
_entity_poly.pdbx_seq_one_letter_code
_entity_poly.pdbx_strand_id
1 'polypeptide(L)'
;MAHYGIASVISITDDDLIEKMAAFYSAKFSIPYFEITQKAEDFRAKRITRNLNLVDTIAKEKWTCFKTELGESRLAIQNYMTMLPNDSEVKRGFQNALDSGIGNQARCKKYLEETLISGAIDVNVMTKVDKENFIKNEMLPVEFNDAHEALRGFANSNLTGGVVLSAGMNPRLYGYFEQFKDFFPNAENVLRKKIILKVSDYRSAMIQGNFLAKKGLWVSEYLIESGLNCGGHVFATDGFLFGPILEEFKQK
;
A
#
# COMPACT_ATOMS: atom_id res chain seq x y z
N MET A 1 -7.33 -0.10 10.10
CA MET A 1 -6.04 -0.26 10.81
C MET A 1 -5.07 0.87 10.48
N ALA A 2 -5.11 1.42 9.26
CA ALA A 2 -4.41 2.67 8.92
C ALA A 2 -4.63 3.81 9.93
N HIS A 3 -5.84 3.96 10.49
CA HIS A 3 -6.14 4.97 11.50
C HIS A 3 -5.44 4.74 12.86
N TYR A 4 -4.88 3.55 13.10
CA TYR A 4 -4.03 3.25 14.26
C TYR A 4 -2.52 3.37 13.96
N GLY A 5 -2.15 3.91 12.79
CA GLY A 5 -0.74 4.01 12.37
C GLY A 5 -0.15 2.72 11.79
N ILE A 6 -0.96 1.67 11.62
CA ILE A 6 -0.50 0.38 11.11
C ILE A 6 -0.60 0.36 9.58
N ALA A 7 0.52 0.13 8.90
CA ALA A 7 0.58 -0.05 7.45
C ALA A 7 -0.13 -1.34 7.03
N SER A 8 -0.75 -1.33 5.85
CA SER A 8 -1.51 -2.47 5.32
C SER A 8 -1.38 -2.56 3.81
N VAL A 9 -1.49 -3.78 3.27
CA VAL A 9 -1.41 -4.05 1.82
C VAL A 9 -2.72 -4.70 1.35
N ILE A 10 -3.29 -4.18 0.26
CA ILE A 10 -4.53 -4.70 -0.36
C ILE A 10 -4.17 -5.35 -1.70
N SER A 11 -4.53 -6.63 -1.89
CA SER A 11 -4.41 -7.23 -3.22
C SER A 11 -5.46 -6.63 -4.16
N ILE A 12 -5.04 -6.17 -5.33
CA ILE A 12 -5.92 -5.55 -6.34
C ILE A 12 -6.03 -6.39 -7.62
N THR A 13 -5.82 -7.70 -7.52
CA THR A 13 -5.83 -8.62 -8.69
C THR A 13 -7.24 -9.07 -9.08
N ASP A 14 -8.12 -9.31 -8.11
CA ASP A 14 -9.50 -9.81 -8.35
C ASP A 14 -10.50 -8.64 -8.32
N ASP A 15 -10.94 -8.21 -9.50
CA ASP A 15 -11.83 -7.06 -9.63
C ASP A 15 -13.29 -7.37 -9.25
N ASP A 16 -13.74 -8.62 -9.37
CA ASP A 16 -15.09 -9.03 -8.98
C ASP A 16 -15.23 -8.99 -7.45
N LEU A 17 -14.22 -9.44 -6.71
CA LEU A 17 -14.17 -9.27 -5.26
C LEU A 17 -14.12 -7.78 -4.89
N ILE A 18 -13.30 -6.99 -5.58
CA ILE A 18 -13.18 -5.54 -5.36
C ILE A 18 -14.53 -4.82 -5.56
N GLU A 19 -15.30 -5.18 -6.58
CA GLU A 19 -16.63 -4.59 -6.82
C GLU A 19 -17.59 -4.92 -5.68
N LYS A 20 -17.61 -6.17 -5.21
CA LYS A 20 -18.43 -6.60 -4.06
C LYS A 20 -18.02 -5.89 -2.77
N MET A 21 -16.73 -5.74 -2.53
CA MET A 21 -16.19 -5.02 -1.38
C MET A 21 -16.57 -3.53 -1.42
N ALA A 22 -16.51 -2.92 -2.60
CA ALA A 22 -16.92 -1.54 -2.80
C ALA A 22 -18.42 -1.36 -2.53
N ALA A 23 -19.28 -2.26 -3.02
CA ALA A 23 -20.72 -2.23 -2.73
C ALA A 23 -21.00 -2.34 -1.23
N PHE A 24 -20.38 -3.31 -0.56
CA PHE A 24 -20.55 -3.56 0.87
C PHE A 24 -20.13 -2.35 1.71
N TYR A 25 -18.95 -1.80 1.47
CA TYR A 25 -18.45 -0.67 2.26
C TYR A 25 -19.17 0.64 1.92
N SER A 26 -19.58 0.84 0.67
CA SER A 26 -20.38 2.02 0.32
C SER A 26 -21.71 2.02 1.07
N ALA A 27 -22.40 0.88 1.14
CA ALA A 27 -23.62 0.74 1.95
C ALA A 27 -23.34 0.96 3.45
N LYS A 28 -22.27 0.35 3.98
CA LYS A 28 -21.91 0.47 5.41
C LYS A 28 -21.59 1.91 5.85
N PHE A 29 -20.96 2.70 4.98
CA PHE A 29 -20.55 4.07 5.28
C PHE A 29 -21.48 5.13 4.66
N SER A 30 -22.61 4.71 4.07
CA SER A 30 -23.56 5.61 3.40
C SER A 30 -22.93 6.48 2.31
N ILE A 31 -21.97 5.92 1.57
CA ILE A 31 -21.29 6.57 0.45
C ILE A 31 -22.03 6.21 -0.86
N PRO A 32 -22.29 7.17 -1.77
CA PRO A 32 -22.95 6.88 -3.04
C PRO A 32 -22.23 5.79 -3.84
N TYR A 33 -23.01 4.84 -4.34
CA TYR A 33 -22.52 3.69 -5.09
C TYR A 33 -23.27 3.53 -6.41
N PHE A 34 -22.51 3.27 -7.48
CA PHE A 34 -23.03 2.81 -8.76
C PHE A 34 -22.20 1.61 -9.20
N GLU A 35 -22.84 0.54 -9.66
CA GLU A 35 -22.15 -0.66 -10.11
C GLU A 35 -21.40 -0.38 -11.43
N ILE A 36 -20.14 -0.82 -11.49
CA ILE A 36 -19.37 -0.85 -12.74
C ILE A 36 -19.49 -2.25 -13.29
N THR A 37 -20.30 -2.42 -14.33
CA THR A 37 -20.52 -3.74 -14.96
C THR A 37 -19.34 -4.13 -15.86
N GLN A 38 -19.15 -5.43 -16.10
CA GLN A 38 -18.12 -5.94 -17.02
C GLN A 38 -18.33 -5.51 -18.49
N LYS A 39 -19.48 -4.90 -18.82
CA LYS A 39 -19.76 -4.33 -20.15
C LYS A 39 -19.15 -2.94 -20.34
N ALA A 40 -18.77 -2.27 -19.24
CA ALA A 40 -18.12 -0.98 -19.33
C ALA A 40 -16.71 -1.14 -19.92
N GLU A 41 -16.33 -0.21 -20.78
CA GLU A 41 -14.93 -0.10 -21.21
C GLU A 41 -14.02 0.11 -20.00
N ASP A 42 -12.90 -0.60 -19.95
CA ASP A 42 -11.91 -0.51 -18.87
C ASP A 42 -12.52 -0.74 -17.47
N PHE A 43 -13.49 -1.66 -17.36
CA PHE A 43 -14.24 -1.88 -16.13
C PHE A 43 -13.31 -2.24 -14.96
N ARG A 44 -12.29 -3.09 -15.17
CA ARG A 44 -11.39 -3.53 -14.09
C ARG A 44 -10.61 -2.36 -13.49
N ALA A 45 -9.95 -1.54 -14.31
CA ALA A 45 -9.20 -0.39 -13.78
C ALA A 45 -10.15 0.61 -13.08
N LYS A 46 -11.37 0.81 -13.60
CA LYS A 46 -12.39 1.67 -12.99
C LYS A 46 -12.88 1.13 -11.63
N ARG A 47 -13.14 -0.18 -11.52
CA ARG A 47 -13.50 -0.85 -10.26
C ARG A 47 -12.41 -0.67 -9.20
N ILE A 48 -11.16 -0.92 -9.58
CA ILE A 48 -9.99 -0.75 -8.72
C ILE A 48 -9.85 0.71 -8.27
N THR A 49 -9.90 1.65 -9.21
CA THR A 49 -9.83 3.09 -8.91
C THR A 49 -10.90 3.50 -7.90
N ARG A 50 -12.17 3.14 -8.16
CA ARG A 50 -13.30 3.50 -7.30
C ARG A 50 -13.14 2.92 -5.90
N ASN A 51 -12.76 1.64 -5.81
CA ASN A 51 -12.57 0.98 -4.51
C ASN A 51 -11.41 1.60 -3.72
N LEU A 52 -10.28 1.92 -4.36
CA LEU A 52 -9.17 2.55 -3.67
C LEU A 52 -9.51 3.97 -3.20
N ASN A 53 -10.29 4.73 -3.97
CA ASN A 53 -10.82 6.03 -3.55
C ASN A 53 -11.78 5.90 -2.36
N LEU A 54 -12.62 4.86 -2.35
CA LEU A 54 -13.52 4.55 -1.23
C LEU A 54 -12.70 4.22 0.04
N VAL A 55 -11.68 3.38 -0.09
CA VAL A 55 -10.79 3.01 1.02
C VAL A 55 -10.05 4.24 1.56
N ASP A 56 -9.50 5.08 0.68
CA ASP A 56 -8.83 6.34 1.06
C ASP A 56 -9.76 7.28 1.84
N THR A 57 -10.99 7.45 1.35
CA THR A 57 -12.03 8.28 2.01
C THR A 57 -12.34 7.75 3.41
N ILE A 58 -12.66 6.47 3.53
CA ILE A 58 -13.00 5.84 4.82
C ILE A 58 -11.80 5.90 5.79
N ALA A 59 -10.58 5.69 5.30
CA ALA A 59 -9.38 5.75 6.13
C ALA A 59 -9.14 7.16 6.69
N LYS A 60 -9.28 8.19 5.86
CA LYS A 60 -9.14 9.60 6.26
C LYS A 60 -10.22 10.04 7.24
N GLU A 61 -11.46 9.62 7.04
CA GLU A 61 -12.55 9.88 7.99
C GLU A 61 -12.27 9.23 9.34
N LYS A 62 -11.92 7.94 9.35
CA LYS A 62 -11.57 7.22 10.60
C LYS A 62 -10.36 7.84 11.30
N TRP A 63 -9.35 8.27 10.56
CA TRP A 63 -8.20 8.96 11.10
C TRP A 63 -8.59 10.28 11.76
N THR A 64 -9.42 11.08 11.10
CA THR A 64 -9.89 12.37 11.63
C THR A 64 -10.71 12.18 12.91
N CYS A 65 -11.63 11.23 12.91
CA CYS A 65 -12.41 10.88 14.11
C CYS A 65 -11.49 10.41 15.25
N PHE A 66 -10.52 9.54 14.95
CA PHE A 66 -9.57 9.02 15.93
C PHE A 66 -8.71 10.13 16.55
N LYS A 67 -8.14 11.02 15.73
CA LYS A 67 -7.38 12.18 16.23
C LYS A 67 -8.23 13.09 17.10
N THR A 68 -9.47 13.34 16.71
CA THR A 68 -10.42 14.16 17.47
C THR A 68 -10.71 13.54 18.83
N GLU A 69 -11.02 12.24 18.85
CA GLU A 69 -11.28 11.49 20.08
C GLU A 69 -10.09 11.52 21.04
N LEU A 70 -8.87 11.28 20.55
CA LEU A 70 -7.66 11.38 21.35
C LEU A 70 -7.39 12.81 21.84
N GLY A 71 -7.67 13.83 21.04
CA GLY A 71 -7.49 15.22 21.45
C GLY A 71 -8.47 15.67 22.53
N GLU A 72 -9.67 15.09 22.57
CA GLU A 72 -10.77 15.52 23.43
C GLU A 72 -10.92 14.68 24.70
N SER A 73 -10.52 13.41 24.67
CA SER A 73 -10.74 12.46 25.77
C SER A 73 -9.44 11.96 26.38
N ARG A 74 -9.22 12.28 27.66
CA ARG A 74 -8.10 11.71 28.45
C ARG A 74 -8.20 10.19 28.52
N LEU A 75 -9.41 9.64 28.66
CA LEU A 75 -9.63 8.19 28.70
C LEU A 75 -9.24 7.54 27.37
N ALA A 76 -9.53 8.19 26.23
CA ALA A 76 -9.12 7.68 24.92
C ALA A 76 -7.60 7.65 24.78
N ILE A 77 -6.88 8.68 25.24
CA ILE A 77 -5.41 8.68 25.27
C ILE A 77 -4.89 7.52 26.13
N GLN A 78 -5.44 7.34 27.34
CA GLN A 78 -5.03 6.26 28.24
C GLN A 78 -5.26 4.88 27.60
N ASN A 79 -6.41 4.66 26.97
CA ASN A 79 -6.73 3.43 26.26
C ASN A 79 -5.80 3.20 25.04
N TYR A 80 -5.43 4.27 24.33
CA TYR A 80 -4.46 4.15 23.25
C TYR A 80 -3.07 3.79 23.78
N MET A 81 -2.63 4.39 24.88
CA MET A 81 -1.35 4.09 25.52
C MET A 81 -1.24 2.65 26.03
N THR A 82 -2.35 2.01 26.43
CA THR A 82 -2.34 0.58 26.80
C THR A 82 -2.14 -0.35 25.61
N MET A 83 -2.49 0.08 24.40
CA MET A 83 -2.23 -0.66 23.16
C MET A 83 -0.77 -0.54 22.69
N LEU A 84 -0.03 0.46 23.17
CA LEU A 84 1.36 0.69 22.76
C LEU A 84 2.35 -0.14 23.61
N PRO A 85 3.45 -0.62 22.99
CA PRO A 85 4.58 -1.23 23.70
C PRO A 85 5.11 -0.34 24.82
N ASN A 86 5.63 -0.94 25.90
CA ASN A 86 6.08 -0.19 27.08
C ASN A 86 7.31 0.68 26.82
N ASP A 87 8.12 0.31 25.85
CA ASP A 87 9.31 1.02 25.39
C ASP A 87 9.01 2.06 24.29
N SER A 88 7.75 2.21 23.88
CA SER A 88 7.33 3.18 22.86
C SER A 88 7.63 4.62 23.26
N GLU A 89 8.34 5.35 22.38
CA GLU A 89 8.56 6.79 22.51
C GLU A 89 7.25 7.57 22.53
N VAL A 90 6.29 7.16 21.69
CA VAL A 90 4.94 7.74 21.62
C VAL A 90 4.24 7.64 22.98
N LYS A 91 4.32 6.47 23.61
CA LYS A 91 3.74 6.23 24.95
C LYS A 91 4.39 7.13 26.00
N ARG A 92 5.72 7.22 26.03
CA ARG A 92 6.44 8.12 26.95
C ARG A 92 6.08 9.58 26.73
N GLY A 93 5.98 10.02 25.48
CA GLY A 93 5.62 11.40 25.15
C GLY A 93 4.21 11.78 25.64
N PHE A 94 3.23 10.89 25.45
CA PHE A 94 1.89 11.10 26.02
C PHE A 94 1.91 11.09 27.55
N GLN A 95 2.67 10.19 28.19
CA GLN A 95 2.79 10.16 29.65
C GLN A 95 3.33 11.49 30.18
N ASN A 96 4.43 11.98 29.61
CA ASN A 96 5.02 13.27 29.98
C ASN A 96 4.03 14.42 29.78
N ALA A 97 3.28 14.44 28.67
CA ALA A 97 2.27 15.45 28.40
C ALA A 97 1.12 15.41 29.41
N LEU A 98 0.75 14.22 29.91
CA LEU A 98 -0.33 14.02 30.89
C LEU A 98 0.07 14.31 32.35
N ASP A 99 1.36 14.23 32.68
CA ASP A 99 1.89 14.42 34.04
C ASP A 99 2.29 15.89 34.32
N SER A 100 2.43 16.71 33.28
CA SER A 100 3.00 18.07 33.38
C SER A 100 2.04 19.16 33.95
N GLY A 101 1.01 18.79 34.71
CA GLY A 101 0.12 19.74 35.43
C GLY A 101 -0.88 20.55 34.58
N ILE A 102 -0.81 21.88 34.60
CA ILE A 102 -1.78 22.77 33.94
C ILE A 102 -1.53 22.80 32.42
N GLY A 103 -2.58 22.66 31.61
CA GLY A 103 -2.50 22.73 30.14
C GLY A 103 -2.21 21.40 29.43
N ASN A 104 -2.34 20.27 30.12
CA ASN A 104 -2.01 18.94 29.59
C ASN A 104 -2.79 18.59 28.32
N GLN A 105 -4.06 18.99 28.20
CA GLN A 105 -4.85 18.69 27.01
C GLN A 105 -4.31 19.39 25.75
N ALA A 106 -3.92 20.66 25.85
CA ALA A 106 -3.33 21.40 24.73
C ALA A 106 -1.97 20.81 24.32
N ARG A 107 -1.17 20.37 25.30
CA ARG A 107 0.11 19.68 25.06
C ARG A 107 -0.08 18.31 24.40
N CYS A 108 -1.04 17.51 24.86
CA CYS A 108 -1.39 16.23 24.23
C CYS A 108 -1.86 16.43 22.80
N LYS A 109 -2.71 17.44 22.53
CA LYS A 109 -3.15 17.77 21.16
C LYS A 109 -1.97 18.14 20.26
N LYS A 110 -1.06 19.00 20.76
CA LYS A 110 0.16 19.37 20.02
C LYS A 110 1.04 18.15 19.73
N TYR A 111 1.31 17.34 20.75
CA TYR A 111 2.12 16.12 20.62
C TYR A 111 1.50 15.12 19.64
N LEU A 112 0.18 14.97 19.68
CA LEU A 112 -0.58 14.13 18.76
C LEU A 112 -0.40 14.55 17.30
N GLU A 113 -0.54 15.85 17.01
CA GLU A 113 -0.39 16.39 15.64
C GLU A 113 1.06 16.31 15.13
N GLU A 114 2.05 16.38 16.03
CA GLU A 114 3.48 16.30 15.67
C GLU A 114 3.98 14.86 15.52
N THR A 115 3.34 13.88 16.16
CA THR A 115 3.89 12.52 16.30
C THR A 115 3.11 11.46 15.56
N LEU A 116 1.77 11.53 15.56
CA LEU A 116 0.96 10.45 15.01
C LEU A 116 0.73 10.64 13.51
N ILE A 117 1.01 9.58 12.75
CA ILE A 117 0.73 9.48 11.32
C ILE A 117 -0.22 8.32 11.05
N SER A 118 -1.04 8.45 10.01
CA SER A 118 -1.85 7.33 9.55
C SER A 118 -0.94 6.30 8.86
N GLY A 119 -1.21 5.02 9.09
CA GLY A 119 -0.50 3.94 8.44
C GLY A 119 -0.73 3.95 6.93
N ALA A 120 0.30 3.59 6.17
CA ALA A 120 0.22 3.50 4.72
C ALA A 120 -0.79 2.42 4.28
N ILE A 121 -1.43 2.66 3.13
CA ILE A 121 -2.27 1.68 2.46
C ILE A 121 -1.63 1.44 1.11
N ASP A 122 -0.91 0.33 1.02
CA ASP A 122 -0.24 -0.11 -0.18
C ASP A 122 -1.13 -1.11 -0.93
N VAL A 123 -0.82 -1.34 -2.19
CA VAL A 123 -1.51 -2.34 -3.02
C VAL A 123 -0.54 -3.40 -3.49
N ASN A 124 -1.02 -4.63 -3.69
CA ASN A 124 -0.22 -5.70 -4.27
C ASN A 124 -0.72 -6.07 -5.66
N VAL A 125 0.22 -6.15 -6.61
CA VAL A 125 0.00 -6.65 -7.97
C VAL A 125 0.96 -7.82 -8.21
N MET A 126 0.41 -8.99 -8.54
CA MET A 126 1.21 -10.17 -8.89
C MET A 126 1.58 -10.11 -10.37
N THR A 127 2.87 -9.98 -10.67
CA THR A 127 3.35 -9.68 -12.04
C THR A 127 3.29 -10.88 -12.99
N LYS A 128 3.37 -12.11 -12.45
CA LYS A 128 3.34 -13.37 -13.20
C LYS A 128 1.94 -13.77 -13.68
N VAL A 129 0.89 -13.23 -13.06
CA VAL A 129 -0.51 -13.62 -13.35
C VAL A 129 -1.19 -12.58 -14.24
N ASP A 130 -0.39 -11.85 -15.02
CA ASP A 130 -0.80 -10.81 -15.95
C ASP A 130 -1.47 -11.41 -17.19
N LYS A 131 -2.73 -11.81 -17.02
CA LYS A 131 -3.53 -12.50 -18.03
C LYS A 131 -3.91 -11.57 -19.19
N GLU A 132 -3.79 -12.09 -20.41
CA GLU A 132 -4.24 -11.44 -21.64
C GLU A 132 -5.77 -11.46 -21.75
N ASN A 133 -6.35 -10.32 -22.15
CA ASN A 133 -7.79 -10.15 -22.29
C ASN A 133 -8.20 -10.02 -23.77
N PHE A 134 -9.43 -10.42 -24.09
CA PHE A 134 -9.92 -10.56 -25.46
C PHE A 134 -11.31 -9.94 -25.63
N ILE A 135 -11.56 -9.31 -26.78
CA ILE A 135 -12.90 -8.91 -27.23
C ILE A 135 -13.21 -9.64 -28.53
N LYS A 136 -14.30 -10.42 -28.57
CA LYS A 136 -14.70 -11.19 -29.76
C LYS A 136 -13.56 -12.06 -30.35
N ASN A 137 -12.76 -12.67 -29.48
CA ASN A 137 -11.54 -13.45 -29.78
C ASN A 137 -10.35 -12.65 -30.33
N GLU A 138 -10.43 -11.32 -30.39
CA GLU A 138 -9.28 -10.47 -30.69
C GLU A 138 -8.58 -10.09 -29.38
N MET A 139 -7.28 -10.37 -29.32
CA MET A 139 -6.44 -10.03 -28.17
C MET A 139 -6.35 -8.51 -28.06
N LEU A 140 -6.59 -8.00 -26.85
CA LEU A 140 -6.43 -6.58 -26.55
C LEU A 140 -4.95 -6.20 -26.43
N PRO A 141 -4.63 -4.91 -26.54
CA PRO A 141 -3.31 -4.40 -26.19
C PRO A 141 -2.91 -4.77 -24.75
N VAL A 142 -1.60 -4.87 -24.49
CA VAL A 142 -1.05 -5.33 -23.20
C VAL A 142 -1.50 -4.49 -22.01
N GLU A 143 -1.85 -3.21 -22.24
CA GLU A 143 -2.38 -2.30 -21.24
C GLU A 143 -3.71 -2.79 -20.64
N PHE A 144 -4.42 -3.68 -21.34
CA PHE A 144 -5.65 -4.32 -20.88
C PHE A 144 -5.41 -5.68 -20.23
N ASN A 145 -4.16 -6.11 -20.01
CA ASN A 145 -3.87 -7.29 -19.21
C ASN A 145 -4.10 -7.01 -17.72
N ASP A 146 -4.45 -8.05 -16.96
CA ASP A 146 -4.91 -7.93 -15.58
C ASP A 146 -3.99 -7.08 -14.67
N ALA A 147 -2.66 -7.25 -14.74
CA ALA A 147 -1.73 -6.50 -13.91
C ALA A 147 -1.57 -5.05 -14.38
N HIS A 148 -1.69 -4.80 -15.69
CA HIS A 148 -1.65 -3.46 -16.27
C HIS A 148 -2.91 -2.68 -15.93
N GLU A 149 -4.10 -3.30 -16.00
CA GLU A 149 -5.35 -2.68 -15.56
C GLU A 149 -5.32 -2.37 -14.06
N ALA A 150 -4.76 -3.28 -13.25
CA ALA A 150 -4.59 -3.06 -11.82
C ALA A 150 -3.64 -1.90 -11.50
N LEU A 151 -2.48 -1.84 -12.16
CA LEU A 151 -1.55 -0.72 -12.02
C LEU A 151 -2.20 0.59 -12.45
N ARG A 152 -2.91 0.61 -13.58
CA ARG A 152 -3.64 1.80 -14.06
C ARG A 152 -4.69 2.24 -13.04
N GLY A 153 -5.46 1.30 -12.49
CA GLY A 153 -6.46 1.59 -11.46
C GLY A 153 -5.84 2.20 -10.19
N PHE A 154 -4.70 1.69 -9.75
CA PHE A 154 -3.97 2.27 -8.63
C PHE A 154 -3.39 3.64 -8.97
N ALA A 155 -2.76 3.81 -10.13
CA ALA A 155 -2.17 5.07 -10.57
C ALA A 155 -3.21 6.19 -10.67
N ASN A 156 -4.41 5.88 -11.17
CA ASN A 156 -5.51 6.84 -11.32
C ASN A 156 -6.29 7.08 -10.01
N SER A 157 -6.03 6.34 -8.93
CA SER A 157 -6.68 6.55 -7.64
C SER A 157 -6.08 7.72 -6.84
N ASN A 158 -6.87 8.27 -5.93
CA ASN A 158 -6.48 9.32 -4.98
C ASN A 158 -5.53 8.80 -3.89
N LEU A 159 -5.47 7.48 -3.70
CA LEU A 159 -4.72 6.82 -2.63
C LEU A 159 -3.22 7.09 -2.77
N THR A 160 -2.60 7.70 -1.76
CA THR A 160 -1.13 7.80 -1.69
C THR A 160 -0.56 6.58 -0.99
N GLY A 161 0.38 5.88 -1.63
CA GLY A 161 0.91 4.61 -1.13
C GLY A 161 1.88 3.96 -2.11
N GLY A 162 2.31 2.74 -1.81
CA GLY A 162 3.15 1.92 -2.65
C GLY A 162 2.37 0.85 -3.42
N VAL A 163 2.91 0.47 -4.58
CA VAL A 163 2.56 -0.79 -5.24
C VAL A 163 3.66 -1.81 -4.98
N VAL A 164 3.29 -2.89 -4.31
CA VAL A 164 4.10 -4.08 -4.10
C VAL A 164 4.00 -4.95 -5.34
N LEU A 165 5.11 -5.06 -6.07
CA LEU A 165 5.25 -5.96 -7.21
C LEU A 165 5.77 -7.30 -6.71
N SER A 166 4.95 -8.33 -6.85
CA SER A 166 5.25 -9.69 -6.35
C SER A 166 5.29 -10.73 -7.47
N ALA A 167 5.83 -11.90 -7.14
CA ALA A 167 5.96 -13.05 -8.02
C ALA A 167 6.98 -12.89 -9.17
N GLY A 168 7.90 -11.92 -9.10
CA GLY A 168 9.01 -11.78 -10.05
C GLY A 168 8.87 -10.57 -10.98
N MET A 169 9.67 -10.55 -12.05
CA MET A 169 9.78 -9.40 -12.94
C MET A 169 8.88 -9.55 -14.18
N ASN A 170 8.11 -8.51 -14.50
CA ASN A 170 7.41 -8.36 -15.77
C ASN A 170 7.89 -7.07 -16.46
N PRO A 171 8.82 -7.15 -17.44
CA PRO A 171 9.40 -5.96 -18.09
C PRO A 171 8.37 -5.06 -18.80
N ARG A 172 7.27 -5.64 -19.32
CA ARG A 172 6.21 -4.88 -19.99
C ARG A 172 5.46 -4.02 -18.97
N LEU A 173 5.05 -4.61 -17.85
CA LEU A 173 4.43 -3.88 -16.75
C LEU A 173 5.36 -2.81 -16.18
N TYR A 174 6.66 -3.10 -16.06
CA TYR A 174 7.63 -2.15 -15.52
C TYR A 174 7.83 -0.95 -16.46
N GLY A 175 7.80 -1.17 -17.77
CA GLY A 175 7.77 -0.08 -18.75
C GLY A 175 6.48 0.73 -18.70
N TYR A 176 5.35 0.10 -18.37
CA TYR A 176 4.06 0.78 -18.29
C TYR A 176 3.98 1.82 -17.16
N PHE A 177 4.80 1.71 -16.11
CA PHE A 177 4.94 2.74 -15.08
C PHE A 177 5.34 4.12 -15.64
N GLU A 178 6.11 4.17 -16.74
CA GLU A 178 6.56 5.42 -17.37
C GLU A 178 5.38 6.28 -17.86
N GLN A 179 4.21 5.69 -18.07
CA GLN A 179 3.00 6.40 -18.49
C GLN A 179 2.36 7.22 -17.37
N PHE A 180 2.78 7.04 -16.12
CA PHE A 180 2.15 7.63 -14.95
C PHE A 180 3.10 8.55 -14.19
N LYS A 181 2.87 9.86 -14.31
CA LYS A 181 3.68 10.91 -13.67
C LYS A 181 3.83 10.77 -12.14
N ASP A 182 2.86 10.15 -11.48
CA ASP A 182 2.82 10.07 -10.01
C ASP A 182 3.85 9.11 -9.40
N PHE A 183 4.53 8.30 -10.22
CA PHE A 183 5.67 7.46 -9.81
C PHE A 183 7.03 8.15 -9.96
N PHE A 184 7.05 9.39 -10.48
CA PHE A 184 8.25 10.21 -10.54
C PHE A 184 8.25 11.22 -9.38
N PRO A 185 9.42 11.60 -8.85
CA PRO A 185 9.50 12.65 -7.85
C PRO A 185 8.99 13.97 -8.42
N ASN A 186 8.23 14.72 -7.62
CA ASN A 186 7.85 16.09 -7.97
C ASN A 186 9.03 17.07 -7.76
N ALA A 187 8.79 18.37 -7.94
CA ALA A 187 9.82 19.41 -7.77
C ALA A 187 10.41 19.47 -6.35
N GLU A 188 9.66 19.01 -5.34
CA GLU A 188 10.09 18.90 -3.94
C GLU A 188 10.72 17.53 -3.61
N ASN A 189 11.01 16.69 -4.60
CA ASN A 189 11.51 15.32 -4.44
C ASN A 189 10.57 14.37 -3.67
N VAL A 190 9.26 14.65 -3.68
CA VAL A 190 8.24 13.82 -3.04
C VAL A 190 7.64 12.85 -4.05
N LEU A 191 7.63 11.56 -3.69
CA LEU A 191 6.95 10.50 -4.44
C LEU A 191 5.53 10.31 -3.93
N ARG A 192 4.54 10.55 -4.80
CA ARG A 192 3.12 10.34 -4.49
C ARG A 192 2.74 8.86 -4.49
N LYS A 193 3.27 8.12 -5.47
CA LYS A 193 3.09 6.67 -5.61
C LYS A 193 4.47 6.03 -5.57
N LYS A 194 4.64 5.01 -4.72
CA LYS A 194 5.92 4.34 -4.51
C LYS A 194 5.96 3.00 -5.22
N ILE A 195 7.14 2.56 -5.63
CA ILE A 195 7.36 1.21 -6.15
C ILE A 195 8.06 0.40 -5.06
N ILE A 196 7.46 -0.73 -4.68
CA ILE A 196 7.98 -1.65 -3.68
C ILE A 196 8.22 -2.99 -4.39
N LEU A 197 9.44 -3.50 -4.33
CA LEU A 197 9.81 -4.75 -5.00
C LEU A 197 9.90 -5.89 -4.01
N LYS A 198 9.10 -6.94 -4.23
CA LYS A 198 9.28 -8.21 -3.53
C LYS A 198 10.37 -9.02 -4.23
N VAL A 199 11.42 -9.39 -3.50
CA VAL A 199 12.64 -9.97 -4.05
C VAL A 199 13.09 -11.19 -3.24
N SER A 200 13.61 -12.21 -3.91
CA SER A 200 14.13 -13.42 -3.29
C SER A 200 15.56 -13.26 -2.74
N ASP A 201 16.36 -12.43 -3.39
CA ASP A 201 17.80 -12.30 -3.16
C ASP A 201 18.33 -10.96 -3.71
N TYR A 202 19.60 -10.67 -3.41
CA TYR A 202 20.25 -9.42 -3.83
C TYR A 202 20.34 -9.28 -5.35
N ARG A 203 20.58 -10.38 -6.08
CA ARG A 203 20.69 -10.36 -7.54
C ARG A 203 19.36 -9.94 -8.17
N SER A 204 18.25 -10.49 -7.68
CA SER A 204 16.89 -10.14 -8.10
C SER A 204 16.60 -8.66 -7.83
N ALA A 205 16.94 -8.16 -6.63
CA ALA A 205 16.81 -6.75 -6.28
C ALA A 205 17.60 -5.84 -7.22
N MET A 206 18.88 -6.17 -7.45
CA MET A 206 19.76 -5.40 -8.31
C MET A 206 19.28 -5.35 -9.77
N ILE A 207 18.85 -6.48 -10.34
CA ILE A 207 18.37 -6.54 -11.73
C ILE A 207 17.11 -5.70 -11.90
N GLN A 208 16.11 -5.90 -11.04
CA GLN A 208 14.83 -5.22 -11.12
C GLN A 208 14.96 -3.72 -10.81
N GLY A 209 15.72 -3.37 -9.78
CA GLY A 209 16.03 -1.99 -9.41
C GLY A 209 16.74 -1.25 -10.54
N ASN A 210 17.78 -1.85 -11.14
CA ASN A 210 18.48 -1.25 -12.27
C ASN A 210 17.59 -1.07 -13.51
N PHE A 211 16.64 -1.98 -13.74
CA PHE A 211 15.69 -1.84 -14.85
C PHE A 211 14.80 -0.61 -14.68
N LEU A 212 14.24 -0.41 -13.48
CA LEU A 212 13.39 0.75 -13.16
C LEU A 212 14.20 2.04 -13.13
N ALA A 213 15.41 2.02 -12.55
CA ALA A 213 16.28 3.19 -12.48
C ALA A 213 16.66 3.73 -13.87
N LYS A 214 16.92 2.84 -14.84
CA LYS A 214 17.15 3.24 -16.25
C LYS A 214 15.98 3.98 -16.90
N LYS A 215 14.79 3.87 -16.31
CA LYS A 215 13.54 4.54 -16.74
C LYS A 215 13.21 5.77 -15.88
N GLY A 216 14.12 6.16 -14.97
CA GLY A 216 13.89 7.26 -14.03
C GLY A 216 12.91 6.92 -12.91
N LEU A 217 12.56 5.64 -12.73
CA LEU A 217 11.61 5.16 -11.72
C LEU A 217 12.36 4.71 -10.46
N TRP A 218 11.82 5.09 -9.30
CA TRP A 218 12.48 4.89 -8.01
C TRP A 218 11.85 3.72 -7.24
N VAL A 219 12.69 2.74 -6.89
CA VAL A 219 12.31 1.70 -5.93
C VAL A 219 12.43 2.29 -4.53
N SER A 220 11.31 2.42 -3.84
CA SER A 220 11.25 3.00 -2.49
C SER A 220 11.58 2.00 -1.40
N GLU A 221 11.33 0.71 -1.64
CA GLU A 221 11.51 -0.36 -0.66
C GLU A 221 11.71 -1.71 -1.34
N TYR A 222 12.57 -2.55 -0.74
CA TYR A 222 12.74 -3.95 -1.11
C TYR A 222 12.19 -4.85 0.01
N LEU A 223 11.16 -5.62 -0.30
CA LEU A 223 10.59 -6.63 0.59
C LEU A 223 11.26 -7.99 0.29
N ILE A 224 12.18 -8.40 1.16
CA ILE A 224 12.89 -9.66 0.99
C ILE A 224 11.99 -10.81 1.39
N GLU A 225 11.65 -11.67 0.43
CA GLU A 225 10.78 -12.82 0.66
C GLU A 225 11.59 -14.05 1.09
N SER A 226 11.09 -14.75 2.11
CA SER A 226 11.63 -16.05 2.47
C SER A 226 11.13 -17.10 1.48
N GLY A 227 12.04 -17.88 0.91
CA GLY A 227 11.73 -19.02 0.02
C GLY A 227 10.98 -20.17 0.71
N LEU A 228 10.67 -20.05 2.01
CA LEU A 228 10.03 -21.08 2.83
C LEU A 228 8.49 -20.97 2.87
N ASN A 229 7.91 -19.81 2.59
CA ASN A 229 6.47 -19.57 2.84
C ASN A 229 5.74 -19.04 1.60
N CYS A 230 5.55 -19.94 0.63
CA CYS A 230 4.50 -19.82 -0.39
C CYS A 230 3.63 -21.09 -0.39
N GLY A 231 2.79 -21.24 0.64
CA GLY A 231 1.63 -22.16 0.60
C GLY A 231 1.94 -23.65 0.43
N GLY A 232 2.84 -24.21 1.25
CA GLY A 232 3.00 -25.67 1.35
C GLY A 232 3.93 -26.33 0.31
N HIS A 233 4.60 -25.55 -0.54
CA HIS A 233 5.69 -26.06 -1.37
C HIS A 233 7.00 -25.94 -0.59
N VAL A 234 7.57 -27.10 -0.26
CA VAL A 234 8.91 -27.24 0.33
C VAL A 234 9.92 -26.69 -0.67
N PHE A 235 10.43 -25.48 -0.37
CA PHE A 235 11.45 -24.67 -1.05
C PHE A 235 11.13 -24.14 -2.46
N ALA A 236 10.98 -22.81 -2.58
CA ALA A 236 10.89 -22.11 -3.88
C ALA A 236 12.27 -21.70 -4.46
N THR A 237 13.35 -21.90 -3.72
CA THR A 237 14.75 -21.63 -4.11
C THR A 237 15.61 -22.85 -3.75
N ASP A 238 16.88 -22.90 -4.15
CA ASP A 238 17.85 -23.98 -3.85
C ASP A 238 18.17 -24.17 -2.34
N GLY A 239 17.25 -23.84 -1.43
CA GLY A 239 17.37 -24.10 0.00
C GLY A 239 18.13 -23.02 0.79
N PHE A 240 18.34 -21.83 0.23
CA PHE A 240 18.99 -20.75 0.97
C PHE A 240 18.11 -20.26 2.12
N LEU A 241 18.66 -20.33 3.33
CA LEU A 241 18.04 -19.75 4.52
C LEU A 241 18.02 -18.22 4.42
N PHE A 242 17.12 -17.60 5.18
CA PHE A 242 16.96 -16.14 5.18
C PHE A 242 18.21 -15.39 5.66
N GLY A 243 18.97 -15.95 6.62
CA GLY A 243 20.18 -15.33 7.18
C GLY A 243 21.26 -15.01 6.14
N PRO A 244 21.72 -15.99 5.34
CA PRO A 244 22.65 -15.73 4.23
C PRO A 244 22.18 -14.68 3.22
N ILE A 245 20.87 -14.65 2.91
CA ILE A 245 20.29 -13.63 2.01
C ILE A 245 20.46 -12.24 2.63
N LEU A 246 20.07 -12.06 3.89
CA LEU A 246 20.24 -10.78 4.59
C LEU A 246 21.71 -10.35 4.69
N GLU A 247 22.62 -11.28 4.93
CA GLU A 247 24.05 -10.97 4.99
C GLU A 247 24.57 -10.49 3.63
N GLU A 248 24.10 -11.06 2.52
CA GLU A 248 24.45 -10.55 1.18
C GLU A 248 23.95 -9.12 0.96
N PHE A 249 22.71 -8.81 1.35
CA PHE A 249 22.17 -7.44 1.31
C PHE A 249 22.91 -6.46 2.21
N LYS A 250 23.53 -6.94 3.30
CA LYS A 250 24.32 -6.09 4.20
C LYS A 250 25.72 -5.80 3.64
N GLN A 251 26.31 -6.74 2.90
CA GLN A 251 27.67 -6.64 2.39
C GLN A 251 27.79 -5.83 1.09
N LYS A 252 26.71 -5.72 0.31
CA LYS A 252 26.68 -5.07 -1.00
C LYS A 252 25.81 -3.83 -0.99
#